data_AF-A0A3A8NM95-F1
#
_entry.id   AF-A0A3A8NM95-F1
#
_cell.length_a   1.000
_cell.length_b   1.000
_cell.length_c   1.000
_cell.angle_alpha   90.00
_cell.angle_beta   90.00
_cell.angle_gamma   90.00
#
_symmetry.space_group_name_H-M   'P 1'
#
loop_
_entity.id
_entity.type
_entity.pdbx_description
1 polymer ?
#
loop_
_entity_poly.entity_id
_entity_poly.type
_entity_poly.pdbx_seq_one_letter_code
_entity_poly.pdbx_strand_id
1 'polypeptide(L)'
;MDRVNEATKDCLDAAIQLRRSDAAAVPPPEKLHFQLRGVVDELLRRSAVLGFSHQDAQDMAYALVALLDEVVLGKPEPYRQFWMSHLLQLHYFNENVAGDGFFSRLHAVRKDPHRADVLRVYYLCMLFGFQGRYRIRGGELELMTLIDTVQKDLQRARPFDFDVLSPHGERPTEALFSARRKASIVSIAAGALVAALLLYGGLLFSLDNTLKMFMKDIEVHVAKNANGGAAP
;
A
#
# COMPACT_ATOMS: atom_id res chain seq x y z
N MET A 1 -22.03 -11.11 -9.67
CA MET A 1 -20.82 -11.16 -8.82
C MET A 1 -19.70 -11.77 -9.66
N ASP A 2 -18.46 -11.38 -9.43
CA ASP A 2 -17.30 -11.93 -10.14
C ASP A 2 -17.11 -13.41 -9.75
N ARG A 3 -17.19 -14.35 -10.70
CA ARG A 3 -17.16 -15.80 -10.44
C ARG A 3 -15.91 -16.24 -9.67
N VAL A 4 -14.79 -15.54 -9.86
CA VAL A 4 -13.55 -15.79 -9.10
C VAL A 4 -13.72 -15.46 -7.63
N ASN A 5 -14.34 -14.32 -7.31
CA ASN A 5 -14.58 -13.92 -5.94
C ASN A 5 -15.54 -14.90 -5.26
N GLU A 6 -16.58 -15.36 -5.96
CA GLU A 6 -17.55 -16.33 -5.42
C GLU A 6 -16.92 -17.70 -5.13
N ALA A 7 -16.03 -18.17 -6.02
CA ALA A 7 -15.29 -19.42 -5.81
C ALA A 7 -14.32 -19.32 -4.62
N THR A 8 -13.58 -18.21 -4.49
CA THR A 8 -12.42 -18.10 -3.59
C THR A 8 -12.71 -17.46 -2.23
N LYS A 9 -13.90 -16.86 -2.05
CA LYS A 9 -14.27 -16.09 -0.86
C LYS A 9 -13.95 -16.81 0.44
N ASP A 10 -14.38 -18.05 0.62
CA ASP A 10 -14.25 -18.76 1.89
C ASP A 10 -12.78 -19.04 2.25
N CYS A 11 -11.95 -19.38 1.25
CA CYS A 11 -10.51 -19.56 1.45
C CYS A 11 -9.83 -18.25 1.85
N LEU A 12 -10.17 -17.15 1.18
CA LEU A 12 -9.60 -15.83 1.47
C LEU A 12 -10.05 -15.29 2.82
N ASP A 13 -11.34 -15.46 3.16
CA ASP A 13 -11.90 -15.10 4.45
C ASP A 13 -11.20 -15.90 5.58
N ALA A 14 -10.99 -17.20 5.38
CA ALA A 14 -10.22 -18.03 6.31
C ALA A 14 -8.77 -17.55 6.47
N ALA A 15 -8.09 -17.22 5.36
CA ALA A 15 -6.73 -16.70 5.39
C ALA A 15 -6.64 -15.35 6.14
N ILE A 16 -7.59 -14.44 5.91
CA ILE A 16 -7.66 -13.14 6.59
C ILE A 16 -7.95 -13.33 8.08
N GLN A 17 -8.92 -14.17 8.42
CA GLN A 17 -9.28 -14.47 9.80
C GLN A 17 -8.08 -15.07 10.55
N LEU A 18 -7.39 -16.04 9.95
CA LEU A 18 -6.19 -16.63 10.54
C LEU A 18 -5.10 -15.58 10.73
N ARG A 19 -4.85 -14.70 9.76
CA ARG A 19 -3.84 -13.64 9.91
C ARG A 19 -4.16 -12.67 11.04
N ARG A 20 -5.43 -12.27 11.20
CA ARG A 20 -5.87 -11.31 12.22
C ARG A 20 -6.01 -11.90 13.62
N SER A 21 -6.30 -13.20 13.72
CA SER A 21 -6.61 -13.82 15.01
C SER A 21 -5.35 -14.10 15.84
N ASP A 22 -5.41 -13.73 17.11
CA ASP A 22 -4.44 -14.17 18.11
C ASP A 22 -4.57 -15.67 18.37
N ALA A 23 -3.48 -16.33 18.79
CA ALA A 23 -3.42 -17.78 18.93
C ALA A 23 -4.51 -18.36 19.87
N ALA A 24 -5.01 -17.57 20.83
CA ALA A 24 -6.07 -17.97 21.76
C ALA A 24 -7.49 -17.98 21.15
N ALA A 25 -7.70 -17.27 20.03
CA ALA A 25 -8.99 -17.20 19.35
C ALA A 25 -9.14 -18.24 18.22
N VAL A 26 -8.05 -18.94 17.89
CA VAL A 26 -8.02 -19.96 16.84
C VAL A 26 -8.39 -21.32 17.43
N PRO A 27 -9.21 -22.15 16.75
CA PRO A 27 -9.53 -23.51 17.19
C PRO A 27 -8.29 -24.41 17.28
N PRO A 28 -8.34 -25.53 18.03
CA PRO A 28 -7.23 -26.49 18.06
C PRO A 28 -6.77 -26.92 16.66
N PRO A 29 -5.46 -27.20 16.46
CA PRO A 29 -4.88 -27.46 15.14
C PRO A 29 -5.60 -28.53 14.31
N GLU A 30 -6.05 -29.61 14.94
CA GLU A 30 -6.78 -30.70 14.28
C GLU A 30 -8.12 -30.22 13.71
N LYS A 31 -8.84 -29.44 14.52
CA LYS A 31 -10.14 -28.88 14.14
C LYS A 31 -9.97 -27.83 13.06
N LEU A 32 -8.96 -26.97 13.17
CA LEU A 32 -8.62 -26.00 12.14
C LEU A 32 -8.29 -26.69 10.81
N HIS A 33 -7.48 -27.75 10.84
CA HIS A 33 -7.14 -28.53 9.66
C HIS A 33 -8.38 -29.13 8.99
N PHE A 34 -9.28 -29.73 9.77
CA PHE A 34 -10.55 -30.24 9.25
C PHE A 34 -11.40 -29.11 8.61
N GLN A 35 -11.47 -27.94 9.24
CA GLN A 35 -12.21 -26.79 8.70
C GLN A 35 -11.61 -26.27 7.40
N LEU A 36 -10.28 -26.11 7.32
CA LEU A 36 -9.63 -25.64 6.10
C LEU A 36 -9.77 -26.63 4.94
N ARG A 37 -9.73 -27.94 5.21
CA ARG A 37 -10.03 -28.95 4.19
C ARG A 37 -11.45 -28.80 3.64
N GLY A 38 -12.45 -28.65 4.51
CA GLY A 38 -13.83 -28.39 4.08
C GLY A 38 -13.96 -27.13 3.22
N VAL A 39 -13.21 -26.07 3.53
CA VAL A 39 -13.18 -24.83 2.74
C VAL A 39 -12.54 -25.04 1.36
N VAL A 40 -11.46 -25.83 1.26
CA VAL A 40 -10.81 -26.16 -0.02
C VAL A 40 -11.69 -27.09 -0.88
N ASP A 41 -12.34 -28.08 -0.25
CA ASP A 41 -13.26 -28.98 -0.94
C ASP A 41 -14.45 -28.20 -1.53
N GLU A 42 -14.96 -27.23 -0.77
CA GLU A 42 -16.04 -26.34 -1.20
C GLU A 42 -15.59 -25.40 -2.33
N LEU A 43 -14.36 -24.88 -2.29
CA LEU A 43 -13.78 -24.12 -3.42
C LEU A 43 -13.80 -24.97 -4.70
N LEU A 44 -13.33 -26.22 -4.64
CA LEU A 44 -13.28 -27.11 -5.81
C LEU A 44 -14.68 -27.40 -6.36
N ARG A 45 -15.63 -27.67 -5.45
CA ARG A 45 -17.04 -27.92 -5.81
C ARG A 45 -17.69 -26.69 -6.44
N ARG A 46 -17.54 -25.50 -5.82
CA ARG A 46 -18.06 -24.24 -6.37
C ARG A 46 -17.42 -23.90 -7.71
N SER A 47 -16.12 -24.12 -7.85
CA SER A 47 -15.43 -23.86 -9.11
C SER A 47 -16.04 -24.67 -10.26
N ALA A 48 -16.39 -25.93 -10.02
CA ALA A 48 -17.08 -26.75 -11.01
C ALA A 48 -18.47 -26.20 -11.37
N VAL A 49 -19.26 -25.77 -10.38
CA VAL A 49 -20.60 -25.18 -10.59
C VAL A 49 -20.52 -23.85 -11.36
N LEU A 50 -19.47 -23.06 -11.11
CA LEU A 50 -19.22 -21.77 -11.77
C LEU A 50 -18.58 -21.91 -13.17
N GLY A 51 -18.43 -23.15 -13.67
CA GLY A 51 -17.98 -23.44 -15.02
C GLY A 51 -16.47 -23.31 -15.23
N PHE A 52 -15.66 -23.39 -14.18
CA PHE A 52 -14.21 -23.50 -14.33
C PHE A 52 -13.85 -24.91 -14.83
N SER A 53 -12.82 -24.99 -15.68
CA SER A 53 -12.27 -26.29 -16.05
C SER A 53 -11.69 -26.98 -14.82
N HIS A 54 -11.59 -28.32 -14.84
CA HIS A 54 -10.99 -29.06 -13.73
C HIS A 54 -9.56 -28.57 -13.45
N GLN A 55 -8.78 -28.30 -14.49
CA GLN A 55 -7.41 -27.78 -14.36
C GLN A 55 -7.38 -26.38 -13.74
N ASP A 56 -8.30 -25.48 -14.12
CA ASP A 56 -8.38 -24.15 -13.51
C ASP A 56 -8.77 -24.21 -12.04
N ALA A 57 -9.73 -25.06 -11.69
CA ALA A 57 -10.12 -25.28 -10.30
C ALA A 57 -8.93 -25.80 -9.46
N GLN A 58 -8.17 -26.75 -10.01
CA GLN A 58 -6.98 -27.29 -9.35
C GLN A 58 -5.86 -26.25 -9.19
N ASP A 59 -5.57 -25.45 -10.21
CA ASP A 59 -4.54 -24.41 -10.11
C ASP A 59 -4.95 -23.26 -9.16
N MET A 60 -6.24 -22.89 -9.13
CA MET A 60 -6.77 -21.95 -8.12
C MET A 60 -6.66 -22.52 -6.70
N ALA A 61 -7.03 -23.79 -6.50
CA ALA A 61 -6.91 -24.47 -5.21
C ALA A 61 -5.44 -24.57 -4.77
N TYR A 62 -4.52 -24.85 -5.69
CA TYR A 62 -3.09 -24.92 -5.40
C TYR A 62 -2.57 -23.60 -4.83
N ALA A 63 -2.92 -22.47 -5.44
CA ALA A 63 -2.52 -21.15 -4.98
C ALA A 63 -3.03 -20.85 -3.56
N LEU A 64 -4.31 -21.15 -3.30
CA LEU A 64 -4.95 -20.89 -2.02
C LEU A 64 -4.48 -21.83 -0.92
N VAL A 65 -4.26 -23.10 -1.24
CA VAL A 65 -3.67 -24.09 -0.33
C VAL A 65 -2.27 -23.67 0.09
N ALA A 66 -1.43 -23.24 -0.85
CA ALA A 66 -0.09 -22.75 -0.55
C ALA A 66 -0.14 -21.51 0.39
N LEU A 67 -1.07 -20.58 0.15
CA LEU A 67 -1.30 -19.43 1.03
C LEU A 67 -1.74 -19.86 2.43
N LEU A 68 -2.71 -20.77 2.55
CA LEU A 68 -3.24 -21.22 3.83
C LEU A 68 -2.16 -21.94 4.65
N ASP A 69 -1.41 -22.86 4.03
CA ASP A 69 -0.30 -23.55 4.70
C ASP A 69 0.75 -22.56 5.21
N GLU A 70 1.13 -21.58 4.39
CA GLU A 70 2.10 -20.55 4.77
C GLU A 70 1.60 -19.70 5.95
N VAL A 71 0.32 -19.32 5.95
CA VAL A 71 -0.29 -18.56 7.03
C VAL A 71 -0.29 -19.36 8.34
N VAL A 72 -0.64 -20.64 8.29
CA VAL A 72 -0.68 -21.49 9.49
C VAL A 72 0.72 -21.80 10.01
N LEU A 73 1.69 -22.09 9.14
CA LEU A 73 3.10 -22.30 9.53
C LEU A 73 3.73 -21.04 10.15
N GLY A 74 3.22 -19.86 9.82
CA GLY A 74 3.59 -18.60 10.45
C GLY A 74 3.10 -18.43 11.89
N LYS A 75 2.21 -19.28 12.40
CA LYS A 75 1.67 -19.20 13.77
C LYS A 75 2.61 -19.81 14.82
N PRO A 76 2.44 -19.44 16.11
CA PRO A 76 3.18 -20.04 17.23
C PRO A 76 2.91 -21.54 17.37
N GLU A 77 3.76 -22.22 18.14
CA GLU A 77 3.44 -23.57 18.63
C GLU A 77 2.18 -23.51 19.49
N PRO A 78 1.17 -24.39 19.30
CA PRO A 78 1.23 -25.77 18.78
C PRO A 78 0.85 -25.97 17.30
N TYR A 79 0.47 -24.91 16.58
CA TYR A 79 -0.05 -25.04 15.21
C TYR A 79 1.00 -25.55 14.25
N ARG A 80 2.20 -24.97 14.30
CA ARG A 80 3.31 -25.32 13.42
C ARG A 80 3.70 -26.79 13.56
N GLN A 81 3.85 -27.32 14.78
CA GLN A 81 4.19 -28.72 15.01
C GLN A 81 3.16 -29.70 14.41
N PHE A 82 1.86 -29.45 14.59
CA PHE A 82 0.82 -30.28 13.98
C PHE A 82 0.84 -30.17 12.45
N TRP A 83 1.01 -28.95 11.92
CA TRP A 83 0.88 -28.68 10.49
C TRP A 83 2.02 -29.25 9.65
N MET A 84 3.23 -29.37 10.21
CA MET A 84 4.40 -29.91 9.49
C MET A 84 4.19 -31.33 8.92
N SER A 85 3.40 -32.17 9.59
CA SER A 85 3.05 -33.52 9.10
C SER A 85 1.68 -33.61 8.43
N HIS A 86 0.89 -32.53 8.45
CA HIS A 86 -0.48 -32.47 7.94
C HIS A 86 -0.69 -31.27 7.02
N LEU A 87 0.29 -31.02 6.13
CA LEU A 87 0.22 -29.93 5.17
C LEU A 87 -0.95 -30.15 4.19
N LEU A 88 -1.71 -29.10 3.90
CA LEU A 88 -2.79 -29.16 2.92
C LEU A 88 -2.22 -29.45 1.52
N GLN A 89 -1.07 -28.85 1.16
CA GLN A 89 -0.36 -29.15 -0.09
C GLN A 89 -0.01 -30.65 -0.22
N LEU A 90 0.32 -31.32 0.88
CA LEU A 90 0.61 -32.76 0.88
C LEU A 90 -0.68 -33.56 0.68
N HIS A 91 -1.77 -33.15 1.33
CA HIS A 91 -3.05 -33.82 1.20
C HIS A 91 -3.65 -33.73 -0.21
N TYR A 92 -3.64 -32.54 -0.82
CA TYR A 92 -4.32 -32.30 -2.11
C TYR A 92 -3.43 -32.54 -3.33
N PHE A 93 -2.13 -32.26 -3.22
CA PHE A 93 -1.22 -32.29 -4.37
C PHE A 93 -0.07 -33.27 -4.19
N ASN A 94 0.04 -33.93 -3.04
CA ASN A 94 1.15 -34.83 -2.71
C ASN A 94 2.52 -34.16 -2.87
N GLU A 95 2.60 -32.87 -2.53
CA GLU A 95 3.80 -32.04 -2.64
C GLU A 95 4.06 -31.33 -1.29
N ASN A 96 5.32 -31.05 -0.96
CA ASN A 96 5.71 -30.26 0.21
C ASN A 96 6.53 -28.99 -0.14
N VAL A 97 6.62 -28.67 -1.44
CA VAL A 97 7.41 -27.56 -2.00
C VAL A 97 6.53 -26.53 -2.73
N ALA A 98 5.28 -26.35 -2.32
CA ALA A 98 4.35 -25.42 -2.96
C ALA A 98 4.82 -23.96 -2.90
N GLY A 99 5.73 -23.61 -1.98
CA GLY A 99 6.38 -22.29 -1.96
C GLY A 99 7.16 -21.95 -3.25
N ASP A 100 7.74 -22.96 -3.90
CA ASP A 100 8.39 -22.85 -5.22
C ASP A 100 7.40 -23.17 -6.34
N GLY A 101 6.62 -24.25 -6.17
CA GLY A 101 5.64 -24.71 -7.15
C GLY A 101 4.59 -23.66 -7.50
N PHE A 102 4.24 -22.78 -6.56
CA PHE A 102 3.34 -21.64 -6.77
C PHE A 102 3.82 -20.76 -7.92
N PHE A 103 5.10 -20.35 -7.90
CA PHE A 103 5.63 -19.45 -8.91
C PHE A 103 5.83 -20.16 -10.25
N SER A 104 6.17 -21.44 -10.24
CA SER A 104 6.23 -22.27 -11.45
C SER A 104 4.87 -22.34 -12.16
N ARG A 105 3.79 -22.60 -11.41
CA ARG A 105 2.43 -22.61 -11.96
C ARG A 105 1.96 -21.21 -12.37
N LEU A 106 2.27 -20.18 -11.59
CA LEU A 106 2.00 -18.78 -11.97
C LEU A 106 2.61 -18.45 -13.34
N HIS A 107 3.88 -18.81 -13.57
CA HIS A 107 4.53 -18.59 -14.86
C HIS A 107 3.87 -19.37 -16.01
N ALA A 108 3.34 -20.56 -15.76
CA ALA A 108 2.59 -21.32 -16.75
C ALA A 108 1.24 -20.66 -17.08
N VAL A 109 0.47 -20.26 -16.05
CA VAL A 109 -0.83 -19.58 -16.20
C VAL A 109 -0.67 -18.24 -16.94
N ARG A 110 0.38 -17.47 -16.65
CA ARG A 110 0.66 -16.17 -17.30
C ARG A 110 0.86 -16.26 -18.83
N LYS A 111 1.19 -17.43 -19.36
CA LYS A 111 1.36 -17.62 -20.81
C LYS A 111 0.04 -17.69 -21.57
N ASP A 112 -1.08 -17.93 -20.87
CA ASP A 112 -2.40 -18.05 -21.47
C ASP A 112 -3.33 -16.92 -21.01
N PRO A 113 -3.61 -15.92 -21.88
CA PRO A 113 -4.52 -14.83 -21.56
C PRO A 113 -5.94 -15.27 -21.20
N HIS A 114 -6.39 -16.45 -21.65
CA HIS A 114 -7.75 -16.96 -21.36
C HIS A 114 -7.88 -17.42 -19.90
N ARG A 115 -6.75 -17.66 -19.22
CA ARG A 115 -6.71 -18.08 -17.81
C ARG A 115 -6.56 -16.90 -16.85
N ALA A 116 -6.99 -15.70 -17.27
CA ALA A 116 -6.93 -14.47 -16.46
C ALA A 116 -7.58 -14.62 -15.08
N ASP A 117 -8.64 -15.40 -14.97
CA ASP A 117 -9.32 -15.68 -13.70
C ASP A 117 -8.43 -16.47 -12.73
N VAL A 118 -7.73 -17.49 -13.21
CA VAL A 118 -6.76 -18.25 -12.40
C VAL A 118 -5.58 -17.35 -12.04
N LEU A 119 -5.07 -16.58 -13.01
CA LEU A 119 -3.98 -15.62 -12.78
C LEU A 119 -4.34 -14.63 -11.67
N ARG A 120 -5.60 -14.19 -11.63
CA ARG A 120 -6.12 -13.30 -10.60
C ARG A 120 -6.10 -13.93 -9.21
N VAL A 121 -6.37 -15.23 -9.07
CA VAL A 121 -6.25 -15.92 -7.77
C VAL A 121 -4.81 -15.92 -7.27
N TYR A 122 -3.84 -16.19 -8.14
CA TYR A 122 -2.42 -16.09 -7.78
C TYR A 122 -2.02 -14.66 -7.39
N TYR A 123 -2.48 -13.67 -8.15
CA TYR A 123 -2.27 -12.26 -7.82
C TYR A 123 -2.84 -11.90 -6.44
N LEU A 124 -4.07 -12.30 -6.16
CA LEU A 124 -4.70 -12.10 -4.85
C LEU A 124 -3.89 -12.76 -3.73
N CYS A 125 -3.43 -14.01 -3.91
CA CYS A 125 -2.62 -14.70 -2.91
C CYS A 125 -1.34 -13.91 -2.55
N MET A 126 -0.65 -13.34 -3.55
CA MET A 126 0.52 -12.49 -3.31
C MET A 126 0.16 -11.19 -2.58
N LEU A 127 -0.96 -10.54 -2.93
CA LEU A 127 -1.45 -9.35 -2.23
C LEU A 127 -1.86 -9.65 -0.78
N PHE A 128 -2.38 -10.83 -0.51
CA PHE A 128 -2.65 -11.32 0.84
C PHE A 128 -1.39 -11.69 1.61
N GLY A 129 -0.20 -11.48 1.04
CA GLY A 129 1.09 -11.64 1.70
C GLY A 129 1.64 -13.06 1.62
N PHE A 130 1.31 -13.81 0.55
CA PHE A 130 2.06 -15.01 0.20
C PHE A 130 3.44 -14.62 -0.33
N GLN A 131 4.49 -15.18 0.27
CA GLN A 131 5.87 -14.94 -0.11
C GLN A 131 6.50 -16.16 -0.78
N GLY A 132 6.16 -17.38 -0.36
CA GLY A 132 6.76 -18.62 -0.84
C GLY A 132 8.30 -18.56 -0.84
N ARG A 133 8.92 -18.83 -1.98
CA ARG A 133 10.38 -18.76 -2.18
C ARG A 133 11.02 -17.38 -1.96
N TYR A 134 10.25 -16.30 -2.03
CA TYR A 134 10.74 -14.93 -1.87
C TYR A 134 10.86 -14.48 -0.40
N ARG A 135 10.60 -15.35 0.58
CA ARG A 135 10.80 -15.06 2.02
C ARG A 135 12.26 -14.84 2.41
N ILE A 136 13.20 -15.10 1.52
CA ILE A 136 14.63 -14.84 1.77
C ILE A 136 14.93 -13.34 1.82
N ARG A 137 16.00 -12.96 2.53
CA ARG A 137 16.43 -11.56 2.64
C ARG A 137 16.73 -10.98 1.25
N GLY A 138 16.02 -9.92 0.87
CA GLY A 138 16.14 -9.28 -0.45
C GLY A 138 15.12 -9.75 -1.49
N GLY A 139 14.41 -10.85 -1.25
CA GLY A 139 13.38 -11.38 -2.16
C GLY A 139 12.12 -10.52 -2.24
N GLU A 140 11.87 -9.65 -1.26
CA GLU A 140 10.70 -8.77 -1.24
C GLU A 140 10.63 -7.82 -2.44
N LEU A 141 11.76 -7.28 -2.89
CA LEU A 141 11.79 -6.40 -4.06
C LEU A 141 11.43 -7.15 -5.35
N GLU A 142 11.92 -8.39 -5.50
CA GLU A 142 11.58 -9.26 -6.62
C GLU A 142 10.10 -9.67 -6.59
N LEU A 143 9.56 -9.95 -5.41
CA LEU A 143 8.13 -10.23 -5.26
C LEU A 143 7.28 -9.02 -5.64
N MET A 144 7.66 -7.81 -5.22
CA MET A 144 6.94 -6.58 -5.57
C MET A 144 6.97 -6.29 -7.07
N THR A 145 8.12 -6.49 -7.74
CA THR A 145 8.20 -6.33 -9.21
C THR A 145 7.38 -7.38 -9.94
N LEU A 146 7.33 -8.61 -9.43
CA LEU A 146 6.46 -9.67 -9.97
C LEU A 146 4.97 -9.31 -9.81
N ILE A 147 4.56 -8.81 -8.65
CA ILE A 147 3.17 -8.36 -8.40
C ILE A 147 2.77 -7.27 -9.40
N ASP A 148 3.59 -6.25 -9.61
CA ASP A 148 3.33 -5.17 -10.58
C ASP A 148 3.24 -5.71 -12.03
N THR A 149 4.11 -6.66 -12.39
CA THR A 149 4.07 -7.28 -13.71
C THR A 149 2.79 -8.09 -13.92
N VAL A 150 2.39 -8.90 -12.93
CA VAL A 150 1.15 -9.68 -12.99
C VAL A 150 -0.08 -8.78 -13.02
N GLN A 151 -0.07 -7.67 -12.30
CA GLN A 151 -1.15 -6.68 -12.35
C GLN A 151 -1.31 -6.10 -13.77
N LYS A 152 -0.20 -5.76 -14.43
CA LYS A 152 -0.22 -5.29 -15.83
C LYS A 152 -0.72 -6.36 -16.78
N ASP A 153 -0.34 -7.62 -16.59
CA ASP A 153 -0.83 -8.74 -17.40
C ASP A 153 -2.35 -8.92 -17.25
N LEU A 154 -2.87 -8.81 -16.01
CA LEU A 154 -4.32 -8.86 -15.74
C LEU A 154 -5.08 -7.69 -16.38
N GLN A 155 -4.55 -6.46 -16.31
CA GLN A 155 -5.16 -5.30 -16.94
C GLN A 155 -5.23 -5.42 -18.46
N ARG A 156 -4.25 -6.08 -19.08
CA ARG A 156 -4.26 -6.36 -20.54
C ARG A 156 -5.28 -7.44 -20.90
N ALA A 157 -5.35 -8.52 -20.12
CA ALA A 157 -6.25 -9.64 -20.39
C ALA A 157 -7.72 -9.27 -20.16
N ARG A 158 -7.98 -8.39 -19.19
CA ARG A 158 -9.31 -7.84 -18.92
C ARG A 158 -9.16 -6.36 -18.59
N PRO A 159 -9.37 -5.45 -19.56
CA PRO A 159 -9.42 -4.02 -19.29
C PRO A 159 -10.43 -3.80 -18.16
N PHE A 160 -9.95 -3.38 -16.99
CA PHE A 160 -10.83 -3.00 -15.90
C PHE A 160 -11.65 -1.80 -16.37
N ASP A 161 -12.97 -1.98 -16.45
CA ASP A 161 -13.88 -0.88 -16.70
C ASP A 161 -13.97 -0.06 -15.40
N PHE A 162 -13.12 0.96 -15.29
CA PHE A 162 -13.04 1.82 -14.11
C PHE A 162 -14.34 2.60 -13.87
N ASP A 163 -15.24 2.66 -14.85
CA ASP A 163 -16.53 3.35 -14.75
C ASP A 163 -17.50 2.68 -13.76
N VAL A 164 -17.27 1.42 -13.36
CA VAL A 164 -18.24 0.66 -12.55
C VAL A 164 -17.59 0.00 -11.32
N LEU A 165 -16.49 0.53 -10.80
CA LEU A 165 -15.92 0.01 -9.54
C LEU A 165 -16.82 0.32 -8.33
N SER A 166 -17.68 1.33 -8.44
CA SER A 166 -18.86 1.54 -7.59
C SER A 166 -19.78 2.53 -8.32
N PRO A 167 -21.03 2.15 -8.68
CA PRO A 167 -22.01 3.08 -9.23
C PRO A 167 -22.33 4.24 -8.27
N HIS A 168 -22.03 4.06 -6.98
CA HIS A 168 -22.10 5.07 -5.91
C HIS A 168 -20.69 5.34 -5.36
N GLY A 169 -19.68 5.27 -6.23
CA GLY A 169 -18.25 5.39 -5.93
C GLY A 169 -17.79 6.82 -5.81
N GLU A 170 -18.70 7.78 -5.71
CA GLU A 170 -18.35 9.09 -5.18
C GLU A 170 -17.79 8.87 -3.79
N ARG A 171 -16.45 8.92 -3.73
CA ARG A 171 -15.76 9.20 -2.48
C ARG A 171 -16.48 10.41 -1.88
N PRO A 172 -16.89 10.39 -0.60
CA PRO A 172 -17.07 11.65 0.10
C PRO A 172 -15.82 12.45 -0.21
N THR A 173 -15.97 13.64 -0.77
CA THR A 173 -14.85 14.46 -1.24
C THR A 173 -13.95 14.82 -0.05
N GLU A 174 -13.10 13.89 0.37
CA GLU A 174 -11.95 14.13 1.23
C GLU A 174 -10.82 14.66 0.35
N ALA A 175 -11.13 15.71 -0.38
CA ALA A 175 -10.14 16.63 -0.92
C ALA A 175 -9.75 17.64 0.17
N LEU A 176 -9.42 17.21 1.41
CA LEU A 176 -9.29 18.17 2.52
C LEU A 176 -8.03 18.09 3.39
N PHE A 177 -7.00 17.30 3.04
CA PHE A 177 -5.74 17.35 3.81
C PHE A 177 -4.42 17.51 3.03
N SER A 178 -4.45 17.58 1.69
CA SER A 178 -3.24 17.82 0.88
C SER A 178 -3.18 19.22 0.24
N ALA A 179 -4.31 19.75 -0.27
CA ALA A 179 -4.34 21.06 -0.92
C ALA A 179 -4.28 22.24 0.08
N ARG A 180 -4.97 22.13 1.23
CA ARG A 180 -4.99 23.18 2.26
C ARG A 180 -3.61 23.41 2.91
N ARG A 181 -2.79 22.35 3.01
CA ARG A 181 -1.44 22.42 3.58
C ARG A 181 -0.46 23.16 2.66
N LYS A 182 -0.55 22.96 1.34
CA LYS A 182 0.27 23.70 0.36
C LYS A 182 -0.16 25.17 0.22
N ALA A 183 -1.45 25.46 0.24
CA ALA A 183 -1.96 26.84 0.23
C ALA A 183 -1.57 27.63 1.49
N SER A 184 -1.60 26.97 2.66
CA SER A 184 -1.17 27.59 3.93
C SER A 184 0.31 27.99 3.92
N ILE A 185 1.21 27.13 3.40
CA ILE A 185 2.64 27.45 3.34
C ILE A 185 2.93 28.62 2.40
N VAL A 186 2.26 28.70 1.24
CA VAL A 186 2.44 29.82 0.30
C VAL A 186 1.94 31.14 0.91
N SER A 187 0.81 31.13 1.62
CA SER A 187 0.30 32.33 2.30
C SER A 187 1.23 32.82 3.42
N ILE A 188 1.83 31.90 4.19
CA ILE A 188 2.79 32.25 5.24
C ILE A 188 4.09 32.81 4.63
N ALA A 189 4.59 32.19 3.55
CA ALA A 189 5.79 32.68 2.85
C ALA A 189 5.57 34.08 2.24
N ALA A 190 4.41 34.31 1.62
CA ALA A 190 4.06 35.62 1.08
C ALA A 190 3.93 36.69 2.19
N GLY A 191 3.29 36.34 3.32
CA GLY A 191 3.19 37.23 4.48
C GLY A 191 4.55 37.60 5.08
N ALA A 192 5.46 36.62 5.21
CA ALA A 192 6.82 36.84 5.70
C ALA A 192 7.62 37.78 4.77
N LEU A 193 7.47 37.63 3.45
CA LEU A 193 8.13 38.50 2.47
C LEU A 193 7.65 39.95 2.59
N VAL A 194 6.33 40.16 2.70
CA VAL A 194 5.76 41.51 2.86
C VAL A 194 6.21 42.15 4.18
N ALA A 195 6.21 41.39 5.27
CA ALA A 195 6.70 41.88 6.56
C ALA A 195 8.19 42.29 6.51
N ALA A 196 9.03 41.50 5.82
CA ALA A 196 10.44 41.83 5.64
C ALA A 196 10.64 43.12 4.82
N LEU A 197 9.84 43.33 3.75
CA LEU A 197 9.90 44.55 2.95
C LEU A 197 9.44 45.78 3.73
N LEU A 198 8.39 45.66 4.55
CA LEU A 198 7.92 46.75 5.41
C LEU A 198 8.95 47.13 6.49
N LEU A 199 9.56 46.13 7.12
CA LEU A 199 10.64 46.36 8.11
C LEU A 199 11.85 47.04 7.45
N TYR A 200 12.24 46.58 6.26
CA TYR A 200 13.34 47.18 5.51
C TYR A 200 13.05 48.64 5.13
N GLY A 201 11.85 48.92 4.61
CA GLY A 201 11.42 50.28 4.28
C GLY A 201 11.34 51.20 5.52
N GLY A 202 10.83 50.69 6.64
CA GLY A 202 10.78 51.42 7.91
C GLY A 202 12.17 51.76 8.44
N LEU A 203 13.13 50.83 8.33
CA LEU A 203 14.53 51.08 8.70
C LEU A 203 15.17 52.17 7.83
N LEU A 204 14.95 52.14 6.51
CA LEU A 204 15.45 53.18 5.61
C LEU A 204 14.86 54.56 5.94
N PHE A 205 13.56 54.63 6.22
CA PHE A 205 12.91 55.89 6.60
C PHE A 205 13.41 56.41 7.95
N SER A 206 13.59 55.52 8.93
CA SER A 206 14.16 55.88 10.23
C SER A 206 15.59 56.39 10.10
N LEU A 207 16.40 55.79 9.23
CA LEU A 207 17.76 56.24 8.92
C LEU A 207 17.75 57.62 8.26
N ASP A 208 16.89 57.86 7.28
CA ASP A 208 16.78 59.16 6.60
C ASP A 208 16.36 60.28 7.56
N ASN A 209 15.36 60.02 8.43
CA ASN A 209 14.96 60.99 9.45
C ASN A 209 16.08 61.26 10.46
N THR A 210 16.83 60.23 10.86
CA THR A 210 17.96 60.38 11.77
C THR A 210 19.09 61.18 11.11
N LEU A 211 19.40 60.90 9.84
CA LEU A 211 20.41 61.64 9.07
C LEU A 211 20.02 63.10 8.86
N LYS A 212 18.75 63.39 8.54
CA LYS A 212 18.23 64.77 8.42
C LYS A 212 18.34 65.53 9.73
N MET A 213 18.04 64.87 10.86
CA MET A 213 18.20 65.47 12.18
C MET A 213 19.67 65.77 12.49
N PHE A 214 20.58 64.83 12.24
CA PHE A 214 22.02 65.06 12.39
C PHE A 214 22.55 66.15 11.47
N MET A 215 22.14 66.19 10.20
CA MET A 215 22.56 67.26 9.27
C MET A 215 22.07 68.62 9.74
N LYS A 216 20.84 68.72 10.24
CA LYS A 216 20.31 69.96 10.81
C LYS A 216 21.10 70.40 12.05
N ASP A 217 21.45 69.47 12.94
CA ASP A 217 22.25 69.79 14.12
C ASP A 217 23.68 70.22 13.75
N ILE A 218 24.27 69.61 12.71
CA ILE A 218 25.56 70.03 12.14
C ILE A 218 25.44 71.42 11.52
N GLU A 219 24.43 71.69 10.68
CA GLU A 219 24.21 73.01 10.09
C GLU A 219 24.02 74.09 11.16
N VAL A 220 23.26 73.81 12.22
CA VAL A 220 23.09 74.73 13.34
C VAL A 220 24.40 74.97 14.08
N HIS A 221 25.22 73.93 14.31
CA HIS A 221 26.53 74.10 14.92
C HIS A 221 27.51 74.85 14.02
N VAL A 222 27.52 74.58 12.71
CA VAL A 222 28.32 75.30 11.72
C VAL A 222 27.89 76.75 11.61
N ALA A 223 26.59 77.04 11.57
CA ALA A 223 26.05 78.41 11.57
C ALA A 223 26.38 79.16 12.88
N LYS A 224 26.32 78.47 14.03
CA LYS A 224 26.74 79.02 15.32
C LYS A 224 28.24 79.29 15.37
N ASN A 225 29.08 78.42 14.77
CA ASN A 225 30.53 78.63 14.70
C ASN A 225 30.91 79.73 13.70
N ALA A 226 30.18 79.86 12.58
CA ALA A 226 30.35 80.94 11.62
C ALA A 226 29.95 82.31 12.20
N ASN A 227 28.87 82.38 12.99
CA ASN A 227 28.46 83.60 13.70
C ASN A 227 29.29 83.87 14.98
N GLY A 228 29.94 82.85 15.55
CA GLY A 228 30.90 82.98 16.66
C GLY A 228 32.31 83.40 16.23
N GLY A 229 32.58 83.44 14.91
CA GLY A 229 33.84 83.91 14.32
C GLY A 229 33.88 85.41 14.02
N ALA A 230 32.87 86.18 14.44
CA ALA A 230 32.82 87.63 14.30
C ALA A 230 32.77 88.31 15.68
N ALA A 231 33.90 88.32 16.39
CA ALA A 231 34.46 89.50 17.06
C ALA A 231 35.57 89.10 18.06
N PRO A 232 36.57 89.97 18.30
CA PRO A 232 37.00 91.14 17.53
C PRO A 232 38.29 90.90 16.72
#